data_AF-A0A6M1ZM36-F1
#
_entry.id   AF-A0A6M1ZM36-F1
#
_cell.length_a   1.000
_cell.length_b   1.000
_cell.length_c   1.000
_cell.angle_alpha   90.00
_cell.angle_beta   90.00
_cell.angle_gamma   90.00
#
_symmetry.space_group_name_H-M   'P 1'
#
loop_
_entity.id
_entity.type
_entity.pdbx_description
1 polymer ?
#
loop_
_entity_poly.entity_id
_entity_poly.type
_entity_poly.pdbx_seq_one_letter_code
_entity_poly.pdbx_strand_id
1 'polypeptide(L)'
;MQTAEAALLLSEEMLRIHLKDYQTSKKLKPENGGSKEKLSFEQSQKLIVHLHSHTYLYTKDIAAYVVSVFGIVYSVAGMCDWLKRNNFSYKKPSIVPGKADKELQEIWIAEYFKFKQNLKSDETICFGDGVHPTHNT
;
A
#
# COMPACT_ATOMS: atom_id res chain seq x y z
N MET A 1 -29.46 -11.48 -46.78
CA MET A 1 -29.74 -11.00 -45.40
C MET A 1 -28.57 -11.48 -44.54
N GLN A 2 -27.80 -10.58 -43.93
CA GLN A 2 -26.67 -10.98 -43.09
C GLN A 2 -27.23 -11.62 -41.81
N THR A 3 -26.76 -12.80 -41.43
CA THR A 3 -27.19 -13.45 -40.19
C THR A 3 -26.68 -12.66 -38.98
N ALA A 4 -27.41 -12.69 -37.86
CA ALA A 4 -27.03 -11.95 -36.65
C ALA A 4 -25.60 -12.27 -36.17
N GLU A 5 -25.14 -13.49 -36.42
CA GLU A 5 -23.80 -14.00 -36.08
C GLU A 5 -22.70 -13.28 -36.88
N ALA A 6 -22.91 -13.15 -38.20
CA ALA A 6 -21.99 -12.45 -39.09
C ALA A 6 -21.97 -10.93 -38.85
N ALA A 7 -23.10 -10.35 -38.43
CA ALA A 7 -23.20 -8.94 -38.09
C ALA A 7 -22.52 -8.59 -36.75
N LEU A 8 -22.53 -9.52 -35.78
CA LEU A 8 -22.00 -9.31 -34.44
C LEU A 8 -20.59 -9.90 -34.23
N LEU A 9 -20.03 -10.59 -35.23
CA LEU A 9 -18.74 -11.29 -35.16
C LEU A 9 -18.70 -12.34 -34.03
N LEU A 10 -19.81 -13.03 -33.83
CA LEU A 10 -19.97 -14.06 -32.80
C LEU A 10 -20.10 -15.44 -33.45
N SER A 11 -19.53 -16.46 -32.81
CA SER A 11 -19.73 -17.85 -33.26
C SER A 11 -21.17 -18.31 -33.00
N GLU A 12 -21.72 -19.12 -33.89
CA GLU A 12 -23.05 -19.74 -33.76
C GLU A 12 -23.25 -20.43 -32.40
N GLU A 13 -22.22 -21.16 -31.92
CA GLU A 13 -22.28 -21.89 -30.65
C GLU A 13 -22.47 -20.96 -29.44
N MET A 14 -21.73 -19.84 -29.41
CA MET A 14 -21.83 -18.83 -28.36
C MET A 14 -23.24 -18.21 -28.31
N LEU A 15 -23.82 -17.89 -29.48
CA LEU A 15 -25.18 -17.37 -29.59
C LEU A 15 -26.23 -18.37 -29.12
N ARG A 16 -26.10 -19.66 -29.50
CA ARG A 16 -26.97 -20.73 -29.00
C ARG A 16 -26.96 -20.82 -27.48
N ILE A 17 -25.77 -20.80 -26.87
CA ILE A 17 -25.61 -20.85 -25.41
C ILE A 17 -26.27 -19.63 -24.76
N HIS A 18 -26.00 -18.42 -25.25
CA HIS A 18 -26.59 -17.19 -24.69
C HIS A 18 -28.12 -17.14 -24.83
N LEU A 19 -28.66 -17.57 -25.96
CA LEU A 19 -30.11 -17.66 -26.16
C LEU A 19 -30.75 -18.66 -25.21
N LYS A 20 -30.13 -19.83 -25.03
CA LYS A 20 -30.60 -20.86 -24.09
C LYS A 20 -30.56 -20.37 -22.64
N ASP A 21 -29.46 -19.75 -22.23
CA ASP A 21 -29.29 -19.17 -20.89
C ASP A 21 -30.34 -18.07 -20.61
N TYR A 22 -30.58 -17.20 -21.60
CA TYR A 22 -31.60 -16.16 -21.50
C TYR A 22 -33.02 -16.72 -21.45
N GLN A 23 -33.34 -17.73 -22.26
CA GLN A 23 -34.67 -18.37 -22.24
C GLN A 23 -34.94 -19.08 -20.91
N THR A 24 -33.93 -19.75 -20.36
CA THR A 24 -34.06 -20.57 -19.15
C THR A 24 -34.10 -19.72 -17.88
N SER A 25 -33.24 -18.71 -17.79
CA SER A 25 -32.97 -18.00 -16.51
C SER A 25 -33.00 -16.47 -16.63
N LYS A 26 -33.29 -15.93 -17.81
CA LYS A 26 -33.18 -14.49 -18.12
C LYS A 26 -31.78 -13.93 -17.80
N LYS A 27 -30.75 -14.77 -17.90
CA LYS A 27 -29.36 -14.40 -17.65
C LYS A 27 -28.87 -13.41 -18.70
N LEU A 28 -28.46 -12.24 -18.21
CA LEU A 28 -27.91 -11.13 -19.02
C LEU A 28 -26.46 -10.78 -18.63
N LYS A 29 -26.02 -11.24 -17.46
CA LYS A 29 -24.68 -10.99 -16.93
C LYS A 29 -23.97 -12.31 -16.71
N PRO A 30 -22.64 -12.36 -16.87
CA PRO A 30 -21.88 -13.54 -16.49
C PRO A 30 -22.03 -13.80 -14.99
N GLU A 31 -22.09 -15.07 -14.59
CA GLU A 31 -22.16 -15.50 -13.19
C GLU A 31 -20.76 -15.73 -12.60
N ASN A 32 -19.74 -15.18 -13.27
CA ASN A 32 -18.36 -15.28 -12.82
C ASN A 32 -18.25 -14.59 -11.45
N GLY A 33 -18.11 -15.39 -10.39
CA GLY A 33 -17.95 -14.91 -9.03
C GLY A 33 -16.53 -14.43 -8.74
N GLY A 34 -16.40 -13.52 -7.77
CA GLY A 34 -15.11 -13.15 -7.19
C GLY A 34 -14.62 -14.16 -6.15
N SER A 35 -13.34 -14.10 -5.82
CA SER A 35 -12.79 -14.83 -4.67
C SER A 35 -13.33 -14.26 -3.35
N LYS A 36 -13.65 -15.13 -2.39
CA LYS A 36 -13.96 -14.71 -1.03
C LYS A 36 -12.69 -14.31 -0.28
N GLU A 37 -12.81 -13.32 0.60
CA GLU A 37 -11.73 -12.97 1.53
C GLU A 37 -11.44 -14.12 2.48
N LYS A 38 -10.16 -14.34 2.80
CA LYS A 38 -9.74 -15.37 3.76
C LYS A 38 -9.97 -14.92 5.19
N LEU A 39 -9.81 -13.62 5.46
CA LEU A 39 -10.09 -13.03 6.77
C LEU A 39 -11.59 -12.81 6.94
N SER A 40 -12.10 -13.19 8.11
CA SER A 40 -13.44 -12.78 8.54
C SER A 40 -13.49 -11.28 8.83
N PHE A 41 -14.70 -10.72 8.88
CA PHE A 41 -14.90 -9.30 9.21
C PHE A 41 -14.19 -8.90 10.51
N GLU A 42 -14.32 -9.71 11.57
CA GLU A 42 -13.74 -9.41 12.88
C GLU A 42 -12.21 -9.46 12.86
N GLN A 43 -11.62 -10.41 12.12
CA GLN A 43 -10.17 -10.49 11.93
C GLN A 43 -9.65 -9.31 11.10
N SER A 44 -10.36 -8.92 10.05
CA SER A 44 -10.02 -7.74 9.24
C SER A 44 -10.02 -6.47 10.09
N GLN A 45 -11.03 -6.27 10.96
CA GLN A 45 -11.05 -5.12 11.88
C GLN A 45 -9.86 -5.13 12.85
N LYS A 46 -9.53 -6.29 13.44
CA LYS A 46 -8.37 -6.43 14.33
C LYS A 46 -7.06 -6.11 13.60
N LEU A 47 -6.91 -6.59 12.36
CA LEU A 47 -5.73 -6.31 11.54
C LEU A 47 -5.63 -4.81 11.18
N ILE A 48 -6.75 -4.17 10.83
CA ILE A 48 -6.79 -2.72 10.56
C ILE A 48 -6.29 -1.94 11.78
N VAL A 49 -6.83 -2.22 12.97
CA VAL A 49 -6.43 -1.56 14.23
C VAL A 49 -4.93 -1.74 14.50
N HIS A 50 -4.40 -2.96 14.29
CA HIS A 50 -2.97 -3.23 14.43
C HIS A 50 -2.12 -2.41 13.45
N LEU A 51 -2.53 -2.33 12.18
CA LEU A 51 -1.78 -1.59 11.16
C LEU A 51 -1.84 -0.06 11.33
N HIS A 52 -2.82 0.45 12.08
CA HIS A 52 -2.85 1.87 12.47
C HIS A 52 -1.82 2.22 13.55
N SER A 53 -1.52 1.29 14.46
CA SER A 53 -0.55 1.52 15.53
C SER A 53 0.87 1.06 15.18
N HIS A 54 1.00 0.11 14.24
CA HIS A 54 2.26 -0.48 13.86
C HIS A 54 2.50 -0.37 12.34
N THR A 55 3.57 0.34 11.98
CA THR A 55 3.99 0.49 10.57
C THR A 55 5.02 -0.57 10.21
N TYR A 56 4.71 -1.38 9.21
CA TYR A 56 5.64 -2.36 8.65
C TYR A 56 6.40 -1.79 7.46
N LEU A 57 7.67 -2.20 7.34
CA LEU A 57 8.49 -1.87 6.18
C LEU A 57 8.13 -2.75 4.97
N TYR A 58 7.79 -4.02 5.19
CA TYR A 58 7.49 -4.97 4.13
C TYR A 58 6.15 -5.69 4.33
N THR A 59 5.42 -5.88 3.24
CA THR A 59 4.14 -6.61 3.25
C THR A 59 4.28 -8.07 3.69
N LYS A 60 5.44 -8.71 3.45
CA LYS A 60 5.69 -10.08 3.89
C LYS A 60 5.64 -10.22 5.43
N ASP A 61 5.98 -9.15 6.16
CA ASP A 61 5.97 -9.15 7.62
C ASP A 61 4.53 -9.03 8.14
N ILE A 62 3.68 -8.27 7.43
CA ILE A 62 2.23 -8.24 7.68
C ILE A 62 1.63 -9.63 7.43
N ALA A 63 2.01 -10.29 6.34
CA ALA A 63 1.55 -11.65 6.05
C ALA A 63 1.98 -12.64 7.14
N ALA A 64 3.21 -12.54 7.64
CA ALA A 64 3.70 -13.35 8.75
C ALA A 64 2.92 -13.09 10.05
N TYR A 65 2.59 -11.83 10.36
CA TYR A 65 1.73 -11.46 11.48
C TYR A 65 0.33 -12.08 11.36
N VAL A 66 -0.27 -12.03 10.17
CA VAL A 66 -1.59 -12.63 9.93
C VAL A 66 -1.56 -14.15 10.10
N VAL A 67 -0.48 -14.80 9.68
CA VAL A 67 -0.28 -16.23 9.94
C VAL A 67 -0.13 -16.51 11.44
N SER A 68 0.66 -15.73 12.18
CA SER A 68 0.90 -15.98 13.59
C SER A 68 -0.32 -15.72 14.48
N VAL A 69 -1.12 -14.71 14.15
CA VAL A 69 -2.27 -14.27 14.97
C VAL A 69 -3.56 -14.99 14.59
N PHE A 70 -3.77 -15.24 13.30
CA PHE A 70 -5.03 -15.78 12.79
C PHE A 70 -4.90 -17.18 12.17
N GLY A 71 -3.68 -17.70 11.99
CA GLY A 71 -3.44 -19.00 11.33
C GLY A 71 -3.71 -18.99 9.82
N ILE A 72 -3.89 -17.82 9.21
CA ILE A 72 -4.30 -17.67 7.81
C ILE A 72 -3.10 -17.32 6.94
N VAL A 73 -2.84 -18.14 5.92
CA VAL A 73 -1.72 -17.93 4.99
C VAL A 73 -2.15 -17.04 3.82
N TYR A 74 -1.46 -15.91 3.69
CA TYR A 74 -1.51 -15.04 2.52
C TYR A 74 -0.20 -15.12 1.73
N SER A 75 -0.30 -15.08 0.41
CA SER A 75 0.85 -14.69 -0.42
C SER A 75 1.11 -13.19 -0.24
N VAL A 76 2.32 -12.74 -0.55
CA VAL A 76 2.66 -11.30 -0.51
C VAL A 76 1.73 -10.49 -1.41
N ALA A 77 1.47 -10.98 -2.64
CA ALA A 77 0.53 -10.34 -3.57
C ALA A 77 -0.90 -10.27 -3.01
N GLY A 78 -1.41 -11.38 -2.45
CA GLY A 78 -2.74 -11.40 -1.85
C GLY A 78 -2.87 -10.46 -0.65
N MET A 79 -1.80 -10.31 0.14
CA MET A 79 -1.77 -9.34 1.23
C MET A 79 -1.72 -7.90 0.70
N CYS A 80 -0.95 -7.61 -0.36
CA CYS A 80 -0.99 -6.32 -1.04
C CYS A 80 -2.40 -5.97 -1.54
N ASP A 81 -3.10 -6.94 -2.13
CA ASP A 81 -4.47 -6.73 -2.62
C ASP A 81 -5.46 -6.55 -1.48
N TRP A 82 -5.25 -7.22 -0.35
CA TRP A 82 -6.04 -6.99 0.86
C TRP A 82 -5.81 -5.58 1.42
N LEU A 83 -4.55 -5.12 1.49
CA LEU A 83 -4.20 -3.76 1.95
C LEU A 83 -4.86 -2.69 1.07
N LYS A 84 -4.76 -2.80 -0.25
CA LYS A 84 -5.39 -1.88 -1.20
C LYS A 84 -6.91 -1.82 -1.03
N ARG A 85 -7.56 -2.98 -0.87
CA ARG A 85 -9.02 -3.04 -0.63
C ARG A 85 -9.45 -2.39 0.68
N ASN A 86 -8.59 -2.41 1.69
CA ASN A 86 -8.82 -1.76 2.98
C ASN A 86 -8.25 -0.32 3.03
N ASN A 87 -8.05 0.32 1.88
CA ASN A 87 -7.60 1.71 1.73
C ASN A 87 -6.22 2.03 2.33
N PHE A 88 -5.37 1.02 2.56
CA PHE A 88 -3.97 1.27 2.89
C PHE A 88 -3.19 1.62 1.63
N SER A 89 -2.30 2.61 1.78
CA SER A 89 -1.38 3.03 0.72
C SER A 89 0.06 2.77 1.15
N TYR A 90 0.92 2.53 0.15
CA TYR A 90 2.35 2.46 0.40
C TYR A 90 2.90 3.87 0.61
N LYS A 91 3.61 4.06 1.72
CA LYS A 91 4.41 5.26 1.96
C LYS A 91 5.88 4.91 1.82
N LYS A 92 6.58 5.58 0.91
CA LYS A 92 8.04 5.46 0.80
C LYS A 92 8.66 5.86 2.15
N PRO A 93 9.48 5.01 2.79
CA PRO A 93 10.15 5.36 4.02
C PRO A 93 10.98 6.63 3.84
N SER A 94 10.91 7.54 4.81
CA SER A 94 11.85 8.66 4.87
C SER A 94 13.25 8.12 5.13
N ILE A 95 14.22 8.62 4.38
CA ILE A 95 15.63 8.25 4.58
C ILE A 95 16.05 8.83 5.94
N VAL A 96 16.43 7.95 6.85
CA VAL A 96 17.09 8.33 8.10
C VAL A 96 18.59 8.29 7.83
N PRO A 97 19.38 9.32 8.21
CA PRO A 97 20.83 9.28 8.07
C PRO A 97 21.40 8.02 8.73
N GLY A 98 22.23 7.28 8.00
CA GLY A 98 22.79 6.00 8.49
C GLY A 98 23.71 6.12 9.72
N LYS A 99 24.07 7.35 10.10
CA LYS A 99 24.86 7.68 11.31
C LYS A 99 24.05 8.49 12.33
N ALA A 100 22.72 8.43 12.28
CA ALA A 100 21.89 9.12 13.25
C ALA A 100 22.09 8.52 14.65
N ASP A 101 22.48 9.37 15.60
CA ASP A 101 22.62 9.04 17.02
C ASP A 101 21.75 10.01 17.82
N LYS A 102 20.80 9.47 18.57
CA LYS A 102 19.81 10.26 19.30
C LYS A 102 20.46 11.05 20.44
N GLU A 103 21.37 10.44 21.18
CA GLU A 103 22.00 11.07 22.34
C GLU A 103 22.91 12.21 21.89
N LEU A 104 23.71 11.98 20.84
CA LEU A 104 24.55 13.04 20.25
C LEU A 104 23.71 14.18 19.65
N GLN A 105 22.56 13.88 19.03
CA GLN A 105 21.66 14.91 18.52
C GLN A 105 21.07 15.75 19.65
N GLU A 106 20.64 15.15 20.76
CA GLU A 106 20.11 15.87 21.91
C GLU A 106 21.16 16.78 22.55
N ILE A 107 22.40 16.29 22.70
CA ILE A 107 23.54 17.08 23.18
C ILE A 107 23.79 18.28 22.27
N TRP A 108 23.89 18.04 20.95
CA TRP A 108 24.13 19.12 19.97
C TRP A 108 23.02 20.17 19.96
N ILE A 109 21.75 19.76 20.06
CA ILE A 109 20.61 20.70 20.13
C ILE A 109 20.73 21.59 21.36
N ALA A 110 21.04 21.03 22.53
CA ALA A 110 21.20 21.79 23.76
C ALA A 110 22.37 22.80 23.65
N GLU A 111 23.50 22.37 23.11
CA GLU A 111 24.67 23.24 22.88
C GLU A 111 24.35 24.36 21.89
N TYR A 112 23.68 24.05 20.78
CA TYR A 112 23.28 25.01 19.76
C TYR A 112 22.34 26.09 20.32
N PHE A 113 21.33 25.70 21.11
CA PHE A 113 20.42 26.69 21.72
C PHE A 113 21.12 27.54 22.77
N LYS A 114 22.02 26.97 23.57
CA LYS A 114 22.85 27.75 24.51
C LYS A 114 23.73 28.74 23.76
N PHE A 115 24.38 28.31 22.69
CA PHE A 115 25.17 29.19 21.82
C PHE A 115 24.31 30.32 21.24
N LYS A 116 23.15 29.99 20.67
CA LYS A 116 22.22 30.96 20.08
C LYS A 116 21.72 32.01 21.08
N GLN A 117 21.48 31.63 22.34
CA GLN A 117 21.05 32.57 23.39
C GLN A 117 22.15 33.56 23.80
N ASN A 118 23.42 33.20 23.62
CA ASN A 118 24.57 34.03 23.97
C ASN A 118 25.09 34.86 22.77
N LEU A 119 24.37 34.86 21.65
CA LEU A 119 24.75 35.60 20.45
C LEU A 119 24.56 37.10 20.67
N LYS A 120 25.54 37.91 20.28
CA LYS A 120 25.41 39.37 20.37
C LYS A 120 24.46 39.91 19.31
N SER A 121 23.94 41.12 19.53
CA SER A 121 23.00 41.78 18.61
C SER A 121 23.58 42.10 17.24
N ASP A 122 24.90 42.18 17.12
CA ASP A 122 25.65 42.45 15.89
C ASP A 122 26.21 41.17 15.21
N GLU A 123 25.92 39.99 15.78
CA GLU A 123 26.36 38.69 15.26
C GLU A 123 25.20 37.95 14.56
N THR A 124 25.53 37.08 13.61
CA THR A 124 24.56 36.24 12.89
C THR A 124 25.12 34.85 12.67
N ILE A 125 24.24 33.84 12.75
CA ILE A 125 24.58 32.45 12.48
C ILE A 125 24.38 32.17 11.00
N CYS A 126 25.45 31.80 10.30
CA CYS A 126 25.41 31.39 8.90
C CYS A 126 25.59 29.86 8.80
N PHE A 127 24.72 29.21 8.04
CA PHE A 127 24.86 27.79 7.70
C PHE A 127 25.33 27.68 6.25
N GLY A 128 26.47 27.04 6.04
CA GLY A 128 27.00 26.73 4.71
C GLY A 128 27.11 25.22 4.55
N ASP A 129 26.74 24.73 3.37
CA ASP A 129 26.91 23.33 2.99
C ASP A 129 27.60 23.25 1.63
N GLY A 130 28.43 22.23 1.44
CA GLY A 130 29.19 21.99 0.23
C GLY A 130 28.61 20.81 -0.54
N VAL A 131 27.97 21.07 -1.67
CA VAL A 131 27.45 20.02 -2.56
C VAL A 131 28.40 19.74 -3.71
N HIS A 132 28.59 18.47 -4.08
CA HIS A 132 29.34 18.12 -5.28
C HIS A 132 28.52 18.51 -6.53
N PRO A 133 29.10 19.22 -7.52
CA PRO A 133 28.35 19.73 -8.68
C PRO A 133 27.56 18.67 -9.47
N THR A 134 27.97 17.41 -9.39
CA THR A 134 27.36 16.29 -10.12
C THR A 134 26.39 15.44 -9.29
N HIS A 135 26.14 15.77 -8.01
CA HIS A 135 25.28 14.98 -7.11
C HIS A 135 24.01 15.75 -6.71
N ASN A 136 23.41 16.49 -7.63
CA ASN A 136 22.02 16.93 -7.49
C ASN A 136 21.13 15.86 -8.12
N THR A 137 20.52 15.01 -7.29
CA THR A 137 19.49 14.04 -7.72
C THR A 137 18.19 14.31 -6.97
#